data_AF-A0A1F9BSU9-F1
#
_entry.id   AF-A0A1F9BSU9-F1
#
_cell.length_a   1.000
_cell.length_b   1.000
_cell.length_c   1.000
_cell.angle_alpha   90.00
_cell.angle_beta   90.00
_cell.angle_gamma   90.00
#
_symmetry.space_group_name_H-M   'P 1'
#
loop_
_entity.id
_entity.type
_entity.pdbx_description
1 polymer ?
#
loop_
_entity_poly.entity_id
_entity_poly.type
_entity_poly.pdbx_seq_one_letter_code
_entity_poly.pdbx_strand_id
1 'polypeptide(L)'
;MILGDQPNLSEEEFVAEGIKKLRKDPYRGINSVFSGFNEAFRKHFNKDPIEFTSKMASDGKIEIIPLKGGKGVMLYLPGEGPRGRKTEEALKKILEE
;
A
#
# COMPACT_ATOMS: atom_id res chain seq x y z
N MET A 1 18.89 2.61 17.89
CA MET A 1 18.82 1.51 16.92
C MET A 1 19.23 2.10 15.57
N ILE A 2 20.43 1.77 15.13
CA ILE A 2 21.04 2.28 13.89
C ILE A 2 20.18 1.77 12.73
N LEU A 3 19.65 2.67 11.90
CA LEU A 3 19.07 2.31 10.60
C LEU A 3 20.22 1.89 9.70
N GLY A 4 20.72 0.68 9.92
CA GLY A 4 21.78 0.07 9.14
C GLY A 4 21.32 -0.10 7.71
N ASP A 5 22.12 0.41 6.78
CA ASP A 5 22.46 -0.18 5.50
C ASP A 5 21.44 -1.24 5.04
N GLN A 6 20.29 -0.78 4.51
CA GLN A 6 19.31 -1.70 3.96
C GLN A 6 19.80 -2.06 2.56
N PRO A 7 20.09 -3.34 2.27
CA PRO A 7 20.45 -3.78 0.92
C PRO A 7 19.34 -3.34 -0.04
N ASN A 8 19.70 -2.98 -1.28
CA ASN A 8 18.78 -2.59 -2.36
C ASN A 8 17.43 -3.31 -2.23
N LEU A 9 16.43 -2.66 -1.62
CA LEU A 9 15.09 -3.22 -1.51
C LEU A 9 14.58 -3.42 -2.93
N SER A 10 13.99 -4.57 -3.22
CA SER A 10 13.25 -4.70 -4.46
C SER A 10 12.11 -3.68 -4.49
N GLU A 11 11.64 -3.33 -5.69
CA GLU A 11 10.53 -2.39 -5.85
C GLU A 11 9.29 -2.81 -5.06
N GLU A 12 9.02 -4.13 -4.96
CA GLU A 12 7.90 -4.69 -4.22
C GLU A 12 8.07 -4.54 -2.70
N GLU A 13 9.25 -4.86 -2.18
CA GLU A 13 9.57 -4.69 -0.77
C GLU A 13 9.54 -3.22 -0.37
N PHE A 14 10.03 -2.33 -1.23
CA PHE A 14 9.96 -0.89 -1.02
C PHE A 14 8.52 -0.41 -0.91
N VAL A 15 7.61 -0.89 -1.76
CA VAL A 15 6.17 -0.55 -1.66
C VAL A 15 5.60 -1.06 -0.33
N ALA A 16 5.81 -2.33 0.00
CA ALA A 16 5.25 -2.94 1.21
C ALA A 16 5.78 -2.25 2.49
N GLU A 17 7.07 -1.98 2.56
CA GLU A 17 7.70 -1.26 3.67
C GLU A 17 7.26 0.20 3.71
N GLY A 18 7.09 0.84 2.55
CA GLY A 18 6.54 2.18 2.45
C GLY A 18 5.14 2.27 3.06
N ILE A 19 4.24 1.33 2.76
CA ILE A 19 2.90 1.28 3.35
C ILE A 19 2.99 1.13 4.87
N LYS A 20 3.81 0.21 5.38
CA LYS A 20 3.95 -0.02 6.83
C LYS A 20 4.57 1.14 7.60
N LYS A 21 5.56 1.81 7.01
CA LYS A 21 6.32 2.89 7.66
C LYS A 21 5.65 4.26 7.55
N LEU A 22 4.92 4.51 6.45
CA LEU A 22 4.27 5.80 6.20
C LEU A 22 2.80 5.81 6.64
N ARG A 23 2.18 4.67 6.95
CA ARG A 23 0.83 4.64 7.53
C ARG A 23 0.85 5.29 8.92
N LYS A 24 -0.27 5.92 9.25
CA LYS A 24 -0.50 6.56 10.56
C LYS A 24 -1.68 5.87 11.21
N ASP A 25 -1.55 5.48 12.46
CA ASP A 25 -2.67 4.94 13.23
C ASP A 25 -3.85 5.94 13.24
N PRO A 26 -5.10 5.45 13.14
CA PRO A 26 -5.54 4.05 13.04
C PRO A 26 -5.66 3.52 11.59
N TYR A 27 -5.07 4.20 10.61
CA TYR A 27 -5.22 3.87 9.20
C TYR A 27 -4.25 2.76 8.76
N ARG A 28 -4.78 1.78 8.04
CA ARG A 28 -4.01 0.61 7.54
C ARG A 28 -3.32 0.84 6.19
N GLY A 29 -3.55 1.98 5.55
CA GLY A 29 -2.99 2.30 4.24
C GLY A 29 -2.47 3.73 4.17
N ILE A 30 -1.92 4.08 3.00
CA ILE A 30 -1.32 5.40 2.74
C ILE A 30 -1.90 6.02 1.48
N ASN A 31 -2.01 7.35 1.45
CA ASN A 31 -2.26 8.06 0.20
C ASN A 31 -0.93 8.18 -0.56
N SER A 32 -0.88 7.74 -1.82
CA SER A 32 0.34 7.69 -2.63
C SER A 32 1.03 9.05 -2.84
N VAL A 33 0.28 10.15 -2.83
CA VAL A 33 0.78 11.51 -3.00
C VAL A 33 1.08 12.16 -1.65
N PHE A 34 0.11 12.23 -0.74
CA PHE A 34 0.24 12.94 0.54
C PHE A 34 1.21 12.26 1.52
N SER A 35 1.48 10.96 1.38
CA SER A 35 2.52 10.29 2.16
C SER A 35 3.93 10.60 1.69
N GLY A 36 4.10 11.23 0.51
CA GLY A 36 5.40 11.39 -0.15
C GLY A 36 5.93 10.09 -0.78
N PHE A 37 5.16 9.00 -0.74
CA PHE A 37 5.57 7.69 -1.27
C PHE A 37 6.00 7.78 -2.75
N ASN A 38 5.20 8.46 -3.57
CA ASN A 38 5.47 8.59 -4.99
C ASN A 38 6.81 9.29 -5.29
N GLU A 39 7.15 10.33 -4.51
CA GLU A 39 8.42 11.04 -4.66
C GLU A 39 9.59 10.18 -4.17
N ALA A 40 9.41 9.47 -3.07
CA ALA A 40 10.43 8.56 -2.53
C ALA A 40 10.75 7.42 -3.51
N PHE A 41 9.72 6.81 -4.12
CA PHE A 41 9.89 5.74 -5.11
C PHE A 41 10.64 6.25 -6.35
N ARG A 42 10.24 7.41 -6.88
CA ARG A 42 10.92 8.04 -8.03
C ARG A 42 12.39 8.35 -7.71
N LYS A 43 12.68 8.89 -6.53
CA LYS A 43 14.05 9.20 -6.11
C LYS A 43 14.92 7.95 -5.95
N HIS A 44 14.35 6.84 -5.50
CA HIS A 44 15.10 5.62 -5.25
C HIS A 44 15.31 4.78 -6.51
N PHE A 45 14.29 4.62 -7.35
CA PHE A 45 14.32 3.73 -8.52
C PHE A 45 14.37 4.44 -9.88
N ASN A 46 14.22 5.77 -9.92
CA ASN A 46 14.11 6.56 -11.15
C ASN A 46 13.01 6.05 -12.13
N LYS A 47 11.90 5.56 -11.57
CA LYS A 47 10.76 4.97 -12.29
C LYS A 47 9.44 5.55 -11.80
N ASP A 48 8.41 5.48 -12.63
CA ASP A 48 7.06 5.90 -12.22
C ASP A 48 6.38 4.82 -11.35
N PRO A 49 6.02 5.13 -10.08
CA PRO A 49 5.33 4.20 -9.20
C PRO A 49 3.91 3.84 -9.66
N ILE A 50 3.27 4.63 -10.53
CA ILE A 50 1.86 4.43 -10.90
C ILE A 50 1.70 3.12 -11.66
N GLU A 51 2.49 2.91 -12.72
CA GLU A 51 2.42 1.67 -13.51
C GLU A 51 2.81 0.46 -12.66
N PHE A 52 3.87 0.60 -11.86
CA PHE A 52 4.38 -0.47 -11.01
C PHE A 52 3.36 -0.89 -9.95
N THR A 53 2.82 0.05 -9.19
CA THR A 53 1.80 -0.24 -8.15
C THR A 53 0.49 -0.75 -8.78
N SER A 54 0.09 -0.25 -9.95
CA SER A 54 -1.08 -0.76 -10.68
C SER A 54 -0.90 -2.22 -11.09
N LYS A 55 0.30 -2.60 -11.53
CA LYS A 55 0.64 -3.99 -11.81
C LYS A 55 0.62 -4.83 -10.54
N MET A 56 1.27 -4.39 -9.47
CA MET A 56 1.24 -5.09 -8.18
C MET A 56 -0.19 -5.30 -7.65
N ALA A 57 -1.08 -4.32 -7.88
CA ALA A 57 -2.48 -4.44 -7.49
C ALA A 57 -3.24 -5.48 -8.33
N SER A 58 -2.95 -5.53 -9.64
CA SER A 58 -3.50 -6.56 -10.54
C SER A 58 -3.00 -7.96 -10.17
N ASP A 59 -1.75 -8.05 -9.71
CA ASP A 59 -1.13 -9.29 -9.21
C ASP A 59 -1.57 -9.65 -7.77
N GLY A 60 -2.43 -8.84 -7.14
CA GLY A 60 -2.93 -9.08 -5.78
C GLY A 60 -1.90 -8.85 -4.66
N LYS A 61 -0.74 -8.26 -4.98
CA LYS A 61 0.35 -7.99 -4.02
C LYS A 61 0.11 -6.74 -3.16
N ILE A 62 -0.78 -5.85 -3.60
CA ILE A 62 -1.30 -4.71 -2.84
C ILE A 62 -2.76 -4.46 -3.22
N GLU A 63 -3.47 -3.65 -2.44
CA GLU A 63 -4.78 -3.12 -2.83
C GLU A 63 -4.68 -1.62 -3.13
N ILE A 64 -5.29 -1.20 -4.26
CA ILE A 64 -5.40 0.20 -4.65
C ILE A 64 -6.85 0.64 -4.63
N ILE A 65 -7.10 1.78 -3.99
CA ILE A 65 -8.43 2.41 -3.98
C ILE A 65 -8.31 3.86 -4.48
N PRO A 66 -8.98 4.22 -5.59
CA PRO A 66 -8.99 5.60 -6.07
C PRO A 66 -9.75 6.50 -5.09
N LEU A 67 -9.23 7.71 -4.86
CA LEU A 67 -9.89 8.70 -4.02
C LEU A 67 -10.88 9.54 -4.83
N LYS A 68 -12.08 9.75 -4.27
CA LYS A 68 -13.07 10.68 -4.82
C LYS A 68 -12.48 12.11 -4.72
N GLY A 69 -12.01 12.65 -5.84
CA GLY A 69 -11.35 13.96 -5.91
C GLY A 69 -9.99 13.97 -6.62
N GLY A 70 -9.49 12.82 -7.08
CA GLY A 70 -8.38 12.73 -8.04
C GLY A 70 -6.97 12.98 -7.49
N LYS A 71 -6.81 13.37 -6.22
CA LYS A 71 -5.49 13.57 -5.59
C LYS A 71 -4.87 12.25 -5.12
N GLY A 72 -4.61 11.37 -6.08
CA GLY A 72 -3.92 10.09 -5.89
C GLY A 72 -4.83 8.92 -5.51
N VAL A 73 -4.20 7.85 -5.03
CA VAL A 73 -4.84 6.59 -4.65
C VAL A 73 -4.42 6.22 -3.23
N MET A 74 -5.26 5.43 -2.56
CA MET A 74 -4.88 4.76 -1.33
C MET A 74 -4.24 3.41 -1.64
N LEU A 75 -3.08 3.16 -1.06
CA LEU A 75 -2.34 1.91 -1.13
C LEU A 75 -2.51 1.17 0.21
N TYR A 76 -2.82 -0.12 0.14
CA TYR A 76 -2.92 -1.01 1.30
C TYR A 76 -2.15 -2.30 1.03
N LEU A 77 -1.73 -2.98 2.10
CA LEU A 77 -1.31 -4.36 1.99
C LEU A 77 -2.51 -5.26 1.63
N PRO A 78 -2.29 -6.45 1.03
CA PRO A 78 -3.35 -7.39 0.71
C PRO A 78 -4.20 -7.72 1.93
N GLY A 79 -5.52 -7.58 1.82
CA GLY A 79 -6.48 -7.87 2.90
C GLY A 79 -6.64 -6.74 3.92
N GLU A 80 -5.71 -5.77 3.98
CA GLU A 80 -5.80 -4.64 4.91
C GLU A 80 -6.71 -3.51 4.40
N GLY A 81 -7.10 -3.57 3.12
CA GLY A 81 -8.03 -2.63 2.51
C GLY A 81 -9.46 -2.77 3.04
N PRO A 82 -10.32 -1.75 2.84
CA PRO A 82 -11.73 -1.84 3.20
C PRO A 82 -12.50 -2.92 2.45
N ARG A 83 -11.98 -3.47 1.33
CA ARG A 83 -12.55 -4.66 0.68
C ARG A 83 -12.22 -5.93 1.47
N GLY A 84 -10.96 -6.13 1.85
CA GLY A 84 -10.56 -7.22 2.75
C GLY A 84 -11.37 -7.24 4.04
N ARG A 85 -11.55 -6.08 4.68
CA ARG A 85 -12.40 -5.93 5.88
C ARG A 85 -13.84 -6.40 5.65
N LYS A 86 -14.46 -6.04 4.52
CA LYS A 86 -15.84 -6.46 4.21
C LYS A 86 -15.94 -7.98 4.01
N THR A 87 -14.93 -8.58 3.39
CA THR A 87 -14.85 -10.03 3.22
C THR A 87 -14.73 -10.75 4.57
N GLU A 88 -13.84 -10.30 5.45
CA GLU A 88 -13.70 -10.85 6.81
C GLU A 88 -14.97 -10.67 7.65
N GLU A 89 -15.59 -9.49 7.61
CA GLU A 89 -16.85 -9.23 8.31
C GLU A 89 -18.00 -10.10 7.79
N ALA A 90 -18.05 -10.37 6.48
CA ALA A 90 -19.02 -11.29 5.89
C ALA A 90 -18.74 -12.74 6.30
N LEU A 91 -17.48 -13.19 6.29
CA LEU A 91 -17.10 -14.54 6.72
C LEU A 91 -17.44 -14.78 8.19
N LYS A 92 -17.16 -13.83 9.08
CA LYS A 92 -17.53 -13.94 10.51
C LYS A 92 -19.03 -14.14 10.69
N LYS A 93 -19.87 -13.38 9.98
CA LYS A 93 -21.33 -13.53 10.04
C LYS A 93 -21.87 -14.85 9.49
N ILE A 94 -21.14 -15.49 8.57
CA ILE A 94 -21.52 -16.79 7.99
C ILE A 94 -21.06 -17.95 8.90
N LEU A 95 -19.93 -17.79 9.59
CA LEU A 95 -19.29 -18.86 10.36
C LEU A 95 -19.59 -18.82 11.87
N GLU A 96 -20.09 -17.70 12.40
CA GLU A 96 -20.66 -17.63 13.75
C GLU A 96 -22.18 -17.89 13.67
N GLU A 97 -22.57 -19.18 13.61
CA GLU A 97 -23.88 -19.67 14.06
C GLU A 97 -23.83 -20.04 15.55
#